data_AF-A0A6B3FCD0-F1
#
_entry.id   AF-A0A6B3FCD0-F1
#
_cell.length_a   1.000
_cell.length_b   1.000
_cell.length_c   1.000
_cell.angle_alpha   90.00
_cell.angle_beta   90.00
_cell.angle_gamma   90.00
#
_symmetry.space_group_name_H-M   'P 1'
#
loop_
_entity.id
_entity.type
_entity.pdbx_description
1 polymer ?
#
loop_
_entity_poly.entity_id
_entity_poly.type
_entity_poly.pdbx_seq_one_letter_code
_entity_poly.pdbx_strand_id
1 'polypeptide(L)'
;GTHVDAPSHYGSVGDYGPPRHIDRMPLDWFLRPAVVLDISDVGVGVVGAERVRQELERLDYHVRPLDIVLFHTGAARHAGTPALFTDFTGLDGSAVDYLLDLGVRVIGTDAWSLDAPVGHMLERYRETG
;
A
#
# COMPACT_ATOMS: atom_id res chain seq x y z
N GLY A 1 11.38 -4.31 10.30
CA GLY A 1 10.36 -3.95 11.32
C GLY A 1 9.48 -2.85 10.74
N THR A 2 8.59 -2.24 11.52
CA THR A 2 7.82 -1.06 11.06
C THR A 2 8.78 0.04 10.60
N HIS A 3 8.61 0.50 9.36
CA HIS A 3 9.51 1.47 8.72
C HIS A 3 8.75 2.27 7.65
N VAL A 4 9.46 3.22 7.03
CA VAL A 4 8.96 4.04 5.92
C VAL A 4 9.95 3.95 4.78
N ASP A 5 9.45 3.62 3.59
CA ASP A 5 10.24 3.65 2.37
C ASP A 5 10.14 5.02 1.69
N ALA A 6 11.29 5.68 1.54
CA ALA A 6 11.39 6.93 0.79
C ALA A 6 11.49 6.64 -0.73
N PRO A 7 11.16 7.60 -1.61
CA PRO A 7 11.28 7.41 -3.07
C PRO A 7 12.62 6.84 -3.53
N SER A 8 13.73 7.18 -2.85
CA SER A 8 15.06 6.63 -3.17
C SER A 8 15.21 5.11 -2.97
N HIS A 9 14.24 4.46 -2.32
CA HIS A 9 14.18 3.00 -2.19
C HIS A 9 13.83 2.33 -3.52
N TYR A 10 13.05 2.99 -4.38
CA TYR A 10 12.46 2.38 -5.58
C TYR A 10 13.25 2.65 -6.87
N GLY A 11 14.27 3.51 -6.85
CA GLY A 11 15.04 3.83 -8.05
C GLY A 11 16.10 4.91 -7.85
N SER A 12 16.87 5.18 -8.91
CA SER A 12 18.03 6.08 -8.88
C SER A 12 17.78 7.44 -9.52
N VAL A 13 17.15 7.52 -10.69
CA VAL A 13 16.73 8.76 -11.36
C VAL A 13 15.51 8.44 -12.24
N GLY A 14 14.46 9.26 -12.15
CA GLY A 14 13.31 9.22 -13.06
C GLY A 14 13.08 10.58 -13.73
N ASP A 15 12.02 10.69 -14.51
CA ASP A 15 11.64 11.95 -15.19
C ASP A 15 11.30 13.09 -14.20
N TYR A 16 10.98 12.75 -12.96
CA TYR A 16 10.77 13.67 -11.85
C TYR A 16 12.07 14.12 -11.16
N GLY A 17 13.23 13.70 -11.68
CA GLY A 17 14.56 14.02 -11.18
C GLY A 17 15.11 13.01 -10.16
N PRO A 18 16.15 13.40 -9.40
CA PRO A 18 16.71 12.57 -8.34
C PRO A 18 15.66 12.29 -7.25
N PRO A 19 15.45 11.03 -6.86
CA PRO A 19 14.49 10.67 -5.83
C PRO A 19 14.95 11.19 -4.47
N ARG A 20 13.99 11.65 -3.67
CA ARG A 20 14.25 12.17 -2.33
C ARG A 20 14.52 11.03 -1.35
N HIS A 21 15.56 11.20 -0.55
CA HIS A 21 15.79 10.43 0.66
C HIS A 21 14.85 10.90 1.79
N ILE A 22 14.70 10.09 2.84
CA ILE A 22 13.75 10.34 3.92
C ILE A 22 13.96 11.69 4.62
N ASP A 23 15.20 12.15 4.77
CA ASP A 23 15.58 13.44 5.37
C ASP A 23 15.12 14.66 4.55
N ARG A 24 14.71 14.44 3.28
CA ARG A 24 14.24 15.49 2.36
C ARG A 24 12.73 15.48 2.14
N MET A 25 12.02 14.54 2.77
CA MET A 25 10.57 14.44 2.67
C MET A 25 9.91 15.48 3.58
N PRO A 26 8.83 16.15 3.16
CA PRO A 26 8.12 17.07 4.04
C PRO A 26 7.56 16.31 5.26
N LEU A 27 7.96 16.72 6.46
CA LEU A 27 7.50 16.08 7.71
C LEU A 27 5.96 16.05 7.81
N ASP A 28 5.34 17.10 7.31
CA ASP A 28 3.89 17.27 7.24
C ASP A 28 3.17 16.23 6.35
N TRP A 29 3.87 15.45 5.52
CA TRP A 29 3.24 14.30 4.84
C TRP A 29 2.97 13.14 5.80
N PHE A 30 3.72 13.04 6.89
CA PHE A 30 3.65 11.96 7.88
C PHE A 30 2.82 12.33 9.12
N LEU A 31 2.32 13.56 9.20
CA LEU A 31 1.53 14.11 10.31
C LEU A 31 0.17 14.57 9.80
N ARG A 32 -0.62 13.61 9.30
CA ARG A 32 -1.89 13.87 8.61
C ARG A 32 -3.00 12.97 9.14
N PRO A 33 -4.28 13.35 8.95
CA PRO A 33 -5.39 12.43 9.20
C PRO A 33 -5.15 11.11 8.48
N ALA A 34 -5.53 10.01 9.11
CA ALA A 34 -5.40 8.68 8.55
C ALA A 34 -6.75 7.97 8.54
N VAL A 35 -7.00 7.20 7.49
CA VAL A 35 -8.10 6.24 7.41
C VAL A 35 -7.53 4.83 7.26
N VAL A 36 -8.16 3.86 7.93
CA VAL A 36 -7.80 2.45 7.81
C VAL A 36 -8.87 1.74 6.98
N LEU A 37 -8.47 1.14 5.88
CA LEU A 37 -9.33 0.33 5.02
C LEU A 37 -9.11 -1.15 5.35
N ASP A 38 -10.19 -1.87 5.63
CA ASP A 38 -10.10 -3.29 5.99
C ASP A 38 -10.30 -4.16 4.75
N ILE A 39 -9.25 -4.89 4.39
CA ILE A 39 -9.23 -5.81 3.26
C ILE A 39 -8.79 -7.21 3.71
N SER A 40 -8.82 -7.48 5.01
CA SER A 40 -8.33 -8.73 5.61
C SER A 40 -9.17 -9.97 5.27
N ASP A 41 -10.38 -9.77 4.73
CA ASP A 41 -11.28 -10.81 4.21
C ASP A 41 -10.85 -11.36 2.84
N VAL A 42 -10.01 -10.64 2.09
CA VAL A 42 -9.62 -11.02 0.72
C VAL A 42 -8.62 -12.20 0.74
N GLY A 43 -7.75 -12.25 1.74
CA GLY A 43 -6.70 -13.27 1.84
C GLY A 43 -5.59 -13.07 0.80
N VAL A 44 -4.95 -14.16 0.38
CA VAL A 44 -3.80 -14.09 -0.55
C VAL A 44 -4.22 -13.61 -1.93
N GLY A 45 -3.77 -12.42 -2.32
CA GLY A 45 -4.09 -11.83 -3.62
C GLY A 45 -3.84 -10.33 -3.68
N VAL A 46 -4.62 -9.65 -4.51
CA VAL A 46 -4.59 -8.19 -4.70
C VAL A 46 -5.97 -7.57 -4.62
N VAL A 47 -6.02 -6.30 -4.22
CA VAL A 47 -7.19 -5.44 -4.39
C VAL A 47 -6.87 -4.25 -5.29
N GLY A 48 -7.87 -3.86 -6.09
CA GLY A 48 -7.80 -2.71 -6.98
C GLY A 48 -8.66 -1.52 -6.51
N ALA A 49 -8.73 -0.48 -7.35
CA ALA A 49 -9.42 0.78 -7.06
C ALA A 49 -10.87 0.59 -6.58
N GLU A 50 -11.59 -0.38 -7.16
CA GLU A 50 -12.98 -0.64 -6.83
C GLU A 50 -13.16 -1.06 -5.36
N ARG A 51 -12.29 -1.93 -4.86
CA ARG A 51 -12.35 -2.35 -3.45
C ARG A 51 -11.99 -1.20 -2.51
N VAL A 52 -11.05 -0.35 -2.90
CA VAL A 52 -10.71 0.88 -2.15
C VAL A 52 -11.92 1.80 -2.06
N ARG A 53 -12.66 2.01 -3.17
CA ARG A 53 -13.89 2.81 -3.19
C ARG A 53 -14.96 2.23 -2.27
N GLN A 54 -15.19 0.93 -2.34
CA GLN A 54 -16.16 0.25 -1.49
C GLN A 54 -15.87 0.44 0.00
N GLU A 55 -14.60 0.33 0.42
CA GLU A 55 -14.22 0.55 1.81
C GLU A 55 -14.39 2.02 2.23
N LEU A 56 -14.06 2.97 1.36
CA LEU A 56 -14.28 4.40 1.63
C LEU A 56 -15.77 4.74 1.74
N GLU A 57 -16.60 4.19 0.87
CA GLU A 57 -18.07 4.34 0.91
C GLU A 57 -18.66 3.71 2.18
N ARG A 58 -18.21 2.50 2.54
CA ARG A 58 -18.63 1.81 3.77
C ARG A 58 -18.33 2.64 5.03
N LEU A 59 -17.22 3.37 5.02
CA LEU A 59 -16.80 4.25 6.12
C LEU A 59 -17.41 5.66 6.05
N ASP A 60 -18.16 5.98 4.98
CA ASP A 60 -18.60 7.35 4.66
C ASP A 60 -17.43 8.37 4.70
N TYR A 61 -16.26 7.94 4.21
CA TYR A 61 -15.02 8.71 4.30
C TYR A 61 -14.59 9.28 2.95
N HIS A 62 -14.41 10.59 2.90
CA HIS A 62 -13.92 11.31 1.72
C HIS A 62 -12.45 11.67 1.93
N VAL A 63 -11.56 10.94 1.27
CA VAL A 63 -10.10 11.19 1.31
C VAL A 63 -9.81 12.59 0.79
N ARG A 64 -9.05 13.35 1.59
CA ARG A 64 -8.54 14.67 1.20
C ARG A 64 -7.09 14.55 0.77
N PRO A 65 -6.58 15.47 -0.08
CA PRO A 65 -5.17 15.50 -0.42
C PRO A 65 -4.30 15.51 0.84
N LEU A 66 -3.23 14.71 0.81
CA LEU A 66 -2.29 14.45 1.92
C LEU A 66 -2.81 13.57 3.06
N ASP A 67 -4.07 13.13 3.08
CA ASP A 67 -4.49 12.11 4.04
C ASP A 67 -3.66 10.83 3.87
N ILE A 68 -3.47 10.10 4.96
CA ILE A 68 -2.76 8.83 5.00
C ILE A 68 -3.80 7.71 4.84
N VAL A 69 -3.54 6.79 3.92
CA VAL A 69 -4.38 5.61 3.76
C VAL A 69 -3.62 4.38 4.22
N LEU A 70 -4.16 3.71 5.23
CA LEU A 70 -3.60 2.50 5.81
C LEU A 70 -4.46 1.31 5.42
N PHE A 71 -3.83 0.19 5.10
CA PHE A 71 -4.50 -1.06 4.78
C PHE A 71 -4.31 -2.06 5.91
N HIS A 72 -5.42 -2.56 6.44
CA HIS A 72 -5.44 -3.74 7.29
C HIS A 72 -5.63 -4.98 6.39
N THR A 73 -4.54 -5.67 6.14
CA THR A 73 -4.46 -6.85 5.25
C THR A 73 -4.63 -8.17 6.02
N GLY A 74 -4.58 -8.11 7.36
CA GLY A 74 -4.57 -9.26 8.25
C GLY A 74 -3.19 -9.86 8.47
N ALA A 75 -2.14 -9.35 7.83
CA ALA A 75 -0.77 -9.85 7.94
C ALA A 75 -0.20 -9.73 9.37
N ALA A 76 -0.61 -8.70 10.12
CA ALA A 76 -0.10 -8.46 11.48
C ALA A 76 -0.29 -9.66 12.42
N ARG A 77 -1.33 -10.48 12.21
CA ARG A 77 -1.59 -11.70 13.00
C ARG A 77 -0.48 -12.74 12.89
N HIS A 78 0.32 -12.66 11.83
CA HIS A 78 1.41 -13.59 11.51
C HIS A 78 2.78 -13.05 11.89
N ALA A 79 2.86 -11.89 12.56
CA ALA A 79 4.12 -11.29 12.96
C ALA A 79 5.00 -12.28 13.75
N GLY A 80 6.26 -12.40 13.34
CA GLY A 80 7.21 -13.36 13.93
C GLY A 80 7.11 -14.79 13.39
N THR A 81 6.25 -15.05 12.40
CA THR A 81 6.12 -16.35 11.74
C THR A 81 6.43 -16.26 10.24
N PRO A 82 6.77 -17.38 9.57
CA PRO A 82 6.96 -17.39 8.13
C PRO A 82 5.72 -16.96 7.33
N ALA A 83 4.51 -17.10 7.89
CA ALA A 83 3.27 -16.74 7.22
C ALA A 83 3.15 -15.24 6.93
N LEU A 84 3.92 -14.38 7.62
CA LEU A 84 3.98 -12.93 7.35
C LEU A 84 4.37 -12.62 5.89
N PHE A 85 5.13 -13.51 5.25
CA PHE A 85 5.62 -13.31 3.88
C PHE A 85 4.68 -13.87 2.81
N THR A 86 3.64 -14.62 3.20
CA THR A 86 2.82 -15.40 2.27
C THR A 86 1.31 -15.20 2.44
N ASP A 87 0.83 -14.91 3.65
CA ASP A 87 -0.61 -14.83 3.95
C ASP A 87 -1.04 -13.39 4.22
N PHE A 88 -1.22 -12.64 3.14
CA PHE A 88 -1.76 -11.27 3.17
C PHE A 88 -2.25 -10.84 1.79
N THR A 89 -3.05 -9.77 1.78
CA THR A 89 -3.53 -9.09 0.57
C THR A 89 -2.63 -7.92 0.21
N GLY A 90 -2.17 -7.85 -1.04
CA GLY A 90 -1.46 -6.69 -1.57
C GLY A 90 -2.37 -5.72 -2.35
N LEU A 91 -1.80 -4.65 -2.86
CA LEU A 91 -2.47 -3.73 -3.78
C LEU A 91 -2.05 -4.02 -5.23
N ASP A 92 -2.97 -3.81 -6.17
CA ASP A 92 -2.60 -3.70 -7.59
C ASP A 92 -2.35 -2.23 -8.01
N GLY A 93 -1.88 -2.04 -9.24
CA GLY A 93 -1.59 -0.70 -9.77
C GLY A 93 -2.80 0.23 -9.79
N SER A 94 -4.00 -0.29 -10.04
CA SER A 94 -5.22 0.54 -10.07
C SER A 94 -5.55 1.13 -8.70
N ALA A 95 -5.32 0.37 -7.62
CA ALA A 95 -5.50 0.88 -6.27
C ALA A 95 -4.52 2.01 -5.96
N VAL A 96 -3.23 1.83 -6.33
CA VAL A 96 -2.19 2.83 -6.11
C VAL A 96 -2.47 4.10 -6.91
N ASP A 97 -2.78 3.97 -8.20
CA ASP A 97 -3.09 5.10 -9.09
C ASP A 97 -4.28 5.91 -8.57
N TYR A 98 -5.34 5.22 -8.14
CA TYR A 98 -6.52 5.88 -7.57
C TYR A 98 -6.19 6.70 -6.31
N LEU A 99 -5.35 6.19 -5.42
CA LEU A 99 -4.92 6.92 -4.22
C LEU A 99 -4.03 8.13 -4.57
N LEU A 100 -3.17 7.99 -5.57
CA LEU A 100 -2.34 9.09 -6.08
C LEU A 100 -3.20 10.20 -6.70
N ASP A 101 -4.24 9.84 -7.46
CA ASP A 101 -5.20 10.78 -8.04
C ASP A 101 -5.98 11.57 -6.98
N LEU A 102 -6.23 10.95 -5.81
CA LEU A 102 -6.82 11.62 -4.63
C LEU A 102 -5.82 12.52 -3.88
N GLY A 103 -4.55 12.51 -4.26
CA GLY A 103 -3.49 13.31 -3.63
C GLY A 103 -2.88 12.70 -2.38
N VAL A 104 -3.07 11.39 -2.15
CA VAL A 104 -2.40 10.65 -1.07
C VAL A 104 -0.89 10.63 -1.30
N ARG A 105 -0.12 10.80 -0.23
CA ARG A 105 1.36 10.78 -0.27
C ARG A 105 1.98 9.66 0.55
N VAL A 106 1.22 9.10 1.49
CA VAL A 106 1.67 8.01 2.36
C VAL A 106 0.60 6.93 2.35
N ILE A 107 0.99 5.76 1.89
CA ILE A 107 0.20 4.53 1.93
C ILE A 107 0.91 3.60 2.91
N GLY A 108 0.17 3.02 3.85
CA GLY A 108 0.70 2.06 4.82
C GLY A 108 0.00 0.72 4.73
N THR A 109 0.72 -0.32 5.12
CA THR A 109 0.21 -1.69 5.22
C THR A 109 0.74 -2.34 6.50
N ASP A 110 -0.01 -3.27 7.07
CA ASP A 110 0.45 -4.13 8.16
C ASP A 110 1.23 -5.36 7.66
N ALA A 111 1.32 -5.56 6.34
CA ALA A 111 2.13 -6.59 5.70
C ALA A 111 3.60 -6.19 5.56
N TRP A 112 4.45 -7.15 5.17
CA TRP A 112 5.87 -6.88 4.91
C TRP A 112 6.11 -6.12 3.59
N SER A 113 5.13 -6.11 2.69
CA SER A 113 5.17 -5.51 1.36
C SER A 113 3.80 -4.88 1.04
N LEU A 114 3.79 -3.81 0.23
CA LEU A 114 2.57 -3.23 -0.33
C LEU A 114 2.03 -4.08 -1.50
N ASP A 115 2.94 -4.67 -2.27
CA ASP A 115 2.61 -5.61 -3.35
C ASP A 115 2.17 -6.97 -2.80
N ALA A 116 1.50 -7.77 -3.64
CA ALA A 116 1.06 -9.12 -3.30
C ALA A 116 2.22 -10.03 -2.88
N PRO A 117 1.95 -11.15 -2.17
CA PRO A 117 2.96 -12.16 -1.90
C PRO A 117 3.66 -12.64 -3.18
N VAL A 118 4.99 -12.81 -3.13
CA VAL A 118 5.80 -13.18 -4.31
C VAL A 118 5.30 -14.45 -4.98
N GLY A 119 4.86 -15.45 -4.20
CA GLY A 119 4.27 -16.68 -4.75
C GLY A 119 3.04 -16.41 -5.62
N HIS A 120 2.14 -15.52 -5.16
CA HIS A 120 0.96 -15.11 -5.91
C HIS A 120 1.34 -14.38 -7.20
N MET A 121 2.31 -13.46 -7.14
CA MET A 121 2.77 -12.73 -8.33
C MET A 121 3.39 -13.67 -9.37
N LEU A 122 4.19 -14.67 -8.93
CA LEU A 122 4.79 -15.66 -9.82
C LEU A 122 3.75 -16.57 -10.49
N GLU A 123 2.73 -16.98 -9.74
CA GLU A 123 1.62 -17.77 -10.29
C GLU A 123 0.86 -16.96 -11.36
N ARG A 124 0.49 -15.72 -11.05
CA ARG A 124 -0.17 -14.81 -12.01
C ARG A 124 0.66 -14.60 -13.27
N TYR A 125 1.95 -14.27 -13.15
CA TYR A 125 2.82 -14.08 -14.30
C TYR A 125 2.92 -15.34 -15.20
N ARG A 126 2.96 -16.53 -14.59
CA ARG A 126 2.97 -17.80 -15.36
C ARG A 126 1.68 -18.03 -16.14
N GLU A 127 0.56 -17.51 -15.68
CA GLU A 127 -0.74 -17.65 -16.35
C GLU A 127 -0.94 -16.60 -17.45
N THR A 128 -0.46 -15.37 -17.25
CA THR A 128 -0.78 -14.23 -18.12
C THR A 128 0.34 -13.84 -19.10
N GLY A 129 1.59 -14.23 -18.83
CA GLY A 129 2.77 -13.60 -19.44
C GLY A 129 2.95 -12.17 -18.94
#